data_AF-A0A4S2H795-F1
#
_entry.id   AF-A0A4S2H795-F1
#
_cell.length_a   1.000
_cell.length_b   1.000
_cell.length_c   1.000
_cell.angle_alpha   90.00
_cell.angle_beta   90.00
_cell.angle_gamma   90.00
#
_symmetry.space_group_name_H-M   'P 1'
#
loop_
_entity.id
_entity.type
_entity.pdbx_description
1 polymer ?
#
loop_
_entity_poly.entity_id
_entity_poly.type
_entity_poly.pdbx_seq_one_letter_code
_entity_poly.pdbx_strand_id
1 'polypeptide(L)'
;MLKIGEFSVLSQISIHMLRHYDEIGLLIPEHVDDFTGYRYYSECQLPIANKIQALKSMGLGLALIKEILAKYTGNDQLKDYLELHAVEQREKIANLQKQLNLIETTIANLGHVSDIPLYSVALKKFPAHNVISIRGRIATPGNEAVLWEKLAKERKSQKIQFANPLLNIAVFHDEGFKEYDLDVEIQQAVVGTYHDTEAMKFKKIEETTAATLTFKGQYGLLPEANEEIIRWITDNHYRLDGKRFNIYHVSPETEQSVEDMVTEVCFPVKPL
;
A
#
# COMPACT_ATOMS: atom_id res chain seq x y z
N MET A 1 -54.73 -0.87 8.94
CA MET A 1 -53.81 -1.60 9.84
C MET A 1 -53.62 -3.01 9.30
N LEU A 2 -52.39 -3.50 9.31
CA LEU A 2 -51.94 -4.77 8.77
C LEU A 2 -51.64 -5.74 9.91
N LYS A 3 -52.08 -7.00 9.81
CA LYS A 3 -51.62 -8.05 10.72
C LYS A 3 -50.13 -8.30 10.52
N ILE A 4 -49.44 -8.77 11.56
CA ILE A 4 -47.99 -9.07 11.49
C ILE A 4 -47.59 -9.96 10.29
N GLY A 5 -48.45 -10.88 9.86
CA GLY A 5 -48.20 -11.70 8.67
C GLY A 5 -48.27 -10.91 7.36
N GLU A 6 -49.25 -10.02 7.21
CA GLU A 6 -49.39 -9.15 6.03
C GLU A 6 -48.24 -8.13 5.98
N PHE A 7 -47.91 -7.54 7.13
CA PHE A 7 -46.78 -6.62 7.25
C PHE A 7 -45.45 -7.32 6.94
N SER A 8 -45.27 -8.57 7.40
CA SER A 8 -44.09 -9.40 7.10
C SER A 8 -43.88 -9.59 5.60
N VAL A 9 -44.94 -9.85 4.84
CA VAL A 9 -44.89 -10.00 3.39
C VAL A 9 -44.52 -8.68 2.71
N LEU A 10 -45.14 -7.58 3.12
CA LEU A 10 -44.90 -6.26 2.50
C LEU A 10 -43.53 -5.70 2.83
N SER A 11 -43.06 -5.86 4.07
CA SER A 11 -41.76 -5.37 4.52
C SER A 11 -40.62 -6.33 4.24
N GLN A 12 -40.90 -7.56 3.76
CA GLN A 12 -39.92 -8.64 3.60
C GLN A 12 -39.12 -8.95 4.89
N ILE A 13 -39.72 -8.71 6.07
CA ILE A 13 -39.12 -9.05 7.38
C ILE A 13 -39.88 -10.24 7.92
N SER A 14 -39.20 -11.31 8.33
CA SER A 14 -39.88 -12.47 8.90
C SER A 14 -40.67 -12.11 10.16
N ILE A 15 -41.79 -12.79 10.41
CA ILE A 15 -42.61 -12.61 11.62
C ILE A 15 -41.77 -12.73 12.90
N HIS A 16 -40.80 -13.67 12.93
CA HIS A 16 -39.88 -13.83 14.04
C HIS A 16 -39.03 -12.56 14.28
N MET A 17 -38.47 -11.97 13.23
CA MET A 17 -37.69 -10.75 13.33
C MET A 17 -38.56 -9.54 13.72
N LEU A 18 -39.80 -9.45 13.26
CA LEU A 18 -40.72 -8.39 13.67
C LEU A 18 -41.05 -8.48 15.17
N ARG A 19 -41.25 -9.69 15.72
CA ARG A 19 -41.41 -9.88 17.16
C ARG A 19 -40.16 -9.46 17.93
N HIS A 20 -38.98 -9.84 17.43
CA HIS A 20 -37.74 -9.41 18.03
C HIS A 20 -37.56 -7.89 18.00
N TYR A 21 -37.93 -7.23 16.89
CA TYR A 21 -37.87 -5.77 16.77
C TYR A 21 -38.82 -5.05 17.71
N ASP A 22 -40.00 -5.61 17.96
CA ASP A 22 -40.92 -5.16 19.01
C ASP A 22 -40.29 -5.31 20.40
N GLU A 23 -39.77 -6.50 20.74
CA GLU A 23 -39.12 -6.78 22.03
C GLU A 23 -37.97 -5.82 22.36
N ILE A 24 -37.12 -5.51 21.37
CA ILE A 24 -36.01 -4.56 21.55
C ILE A 24 -36.45 -3.09 21.36
N GLY A 25 -37.71 -2.83 21.06
CA GLY A 25 -38.27 -1.49 20.83
C GLY A 25 -37.69 -0.77 19.61
N LEU A 26 -37.27 -1.52 18.59
CA LEU A 26 -36.75 -0.99 17.31
C LEU A 26 -37.88 -0.68 16.32
N LEU A 27 -38.90 -1.54 16.27
CA LEU A 27 -40.11 -1.33 15.48
C LEU A 27 -41.29 -1.94 16.24
N ILE A 28 -42.07 -1.07 16.89
CA ILE A 28 -43.15 -1.46 17.79
C ILE A 28 -44.47 -1.48 17.00
N PRO A 29 -45.34 -2.49 17.15
CA PRO A 29 -46.68 -2.47 16.56
C PRO A 29 -47.48 -1.28 17.09
N GLU A 30 -48.29 -0.66 16.24
CA GLU A 30 -49.19 0.40 16.67
C GLU A 30 -50.32 -0.10 17.59
N HIS A 31 -50.67 -1.37 17.47
CA HIS A 31 -51.67 -2.00 18.35
C HIS A 31 -51.33 -3.46 18.61
N VAL A 32 -51.52 -3.88 19.87
CA VAL A 32 -51.49 -5.28 20.29
C VAL A 32 -52.85 -5.60 20.87
N ASP A 33 -53.51 -6.64 20.37
CA ASP A 33 -54.82 -7.07 20.86
C ASP A 33 -54.68 -7.74 22.24
N ASP A 34 -55.36 -7.18 23.24
CA ASP A 34 -55.23 -7.59 24.65
C ASP A 34 -55.74 -9.01 24.94
N PHE A 35 -56.64 -9.54 24.13
CA PHE A 35 -57.25 -10.85 24.34
C PHE A 35 -56.51 -11.98 23.62
N THR A 36 -55.94 -11.69 22.46
CA THR A 36 -55.34 -12.68 21.56
C THR A 36 -53.83 -12.52 21.41
N GLY A 37 -53.25 -11.39 21.82
CA GLY A 37 -51.83 -11.06 21.67
C GLY A 37 -51.41 -10.78 20.22
N TYR A 38 -52.36 -10.62 19.30
CA TYR A 38 -52.06 -10.33 17.89
C TYR A 38 -51.52 -8.90 17.73
N ARG A 39 -50.48 -8.79 16.91
CA ARG A 39 -49.80 -7.51 16.61
C ARG A 39 -50.28 -6.94 15.29
N TYR A 40 -50.54 -5.65 15.29
CA TYR A 40 -50.99 -4.88 14.15
C TYR A 40 -50.05 -3.70 13.89
N TYR A 41 -49.66 -3.54 12.64
CA TYR A 41 -48.77 -2.49 12.17
C TYR A 41 -49.51 -1.58 11.19
N SER A 42 -49.09 -0.33 11.08
CA SER A 42 -49.61 0.59 10.06
C SER A 42 -48.79 0.54 8.78
N GLU A 43 -49.42 0.85 7.66
CA GLU A 43 -48.74 1.04 6.37
C GLU A 43 -47.68 2.16 6.46
N CYS A 44 -47.91 3.16 7.32
CA CYS A 44 -46.95 4.24 7.62
C CYS A 44 -45.65 3.74 8.26
N GLN A 45 -45.62 2.52 8.79
CA GLN A 45 -44.42 1.91 9.38
C GLN A 45 -43.56 1.16 8.34
N LEU A 46 -44.06 0.94 7.11
CA LEU A 46 -43.29 0.28 6.05
C LEU A 46 -42.01 1.05 5.64
N PRO A 47 -42.01 2.39 5.50
CA PRO A 47 -40.79 3.14 5.24
C PRO A 47 -39.74 2.98 6.35
N ILE A 48 -40.18 2.88 7.61
CA ILE A 48 -39.29 2.67 8.76
C ILE A 48 -38.68 1.26 8.69
N ALA A 49 -39.49 0.25 8.40
CA ALA A 49 -39.03 -1.12 8.20
C ALA A 49 -38.00 -1.24 7.06
N ASN A 50 -38.24 -0.56 5.93
CA ASN A 50 -37.30 -0.51 4.81
C ASN A 50 -35.99 0.18 5.19
N LYS A 51 -36.04 1.26 5.97
CA LYS A 51 -34.85 1.95 6.48
C LYS A 51 -34.03 1.05 7.43
N ILE A 52 -34.69 0.30 8.32
CA ILE A 52 -34.03 -0.69 9.18
C ILE A 52 -33.30 -1.75 8.34
N GLN A 53 -33.96 -2.29 7.31
CA GLN A 53 -33.34 -3.29 6.43
C GLN A 53 -32.13 -2.72 5.69
N ALA A 54 -32.24 -1.53 5.12
CA ALA A 54 -31.15 -0.88 4.41
C ALA A 54 -29.92 -0.70 5.32
N LEU A 55 -30.11 -0.17 6.53
CA LEU A 55 -29.02 0.00 7.51
C LEU A 55 -28.43 -1.34 7.95
N LYS A 56 -29.26 -2.36 8.16
CA LYS A 56 -28.80 -3.71 8.48
C LYS A 56 -27.97 -4.32 7.34
N SER A 57 -28.37 -4.10 6.09
CA SER A 57 -27.65 -4.57 4.90
C SER A 57 -26.27 -3.93 4.74
N MET A 58 -26.08 -2.73 5.32
CA MET A 58 -24.78 -2.05 5.42
C MET A 58 -23.89 -2.61 6.53
N GLY A 59 -24.34 -3.64 7.26
CA GLY A 59 -23.58 -4.27 8.34
C GLY A 59 -23.74 -3.60 9.71
N LEU A 60 -24.67 -2.65 9.86
CA LEU A 60 -24.91 -1.97 11.15
C LEU A 60 -25.69 -2.87 12.12
N GLY A 61 -25.25 -2.89 13.38
CA GLY A 61 -25.91 -3.66 14.45
C GLY A 61 -27.26 -3.04 14.88
N LEU A 62 -28.18 -3.87 15.37
CA LEU A 62 -29.55 -3.43 15.71
C LEU A 62 -29.60 -2.34 16.80
N ALA A 63 -28.71 -2.38 17.79
CA ALA A 63 -28.61 -1.37 18.82
C ALA A 63 -28.27 0.01 18.24
N LEU A 64 -27.31 0.04 17.32
CA LEU A 64 -26.89 1.25 16.63
C LEU A 64 -27.98 1.77 15.67
N ILE A 65 -28.67 0.87 14.96
CA ILE A 65 -29.81 1.24 14.11
C ILE A 65 -30.90 1.91 14.96
N LYS A 66 -31.18 1.39 16.16
CA LYS A 66 -32.14 1.99 17.09
C LYS A 66 -31.73 3.41 17.49
N GLU A 67 -30.45 3.62 17.81
CA GLU A 67 -29.92 4.96 18.10
C GLU A 67 -30.04 5.90 16.91
N ILE A 68 -29.72 5.41 15.70
CA ILE A 68 -29.80 6.19 14.46
C ILE A 68 -31.23 6.66 14.21
N LEU A 69 -32.22 5.77 14.37
CA LEU A 69 -33.62 6.10 14.17
C LEU A 69 -34.18 7.05 15.24
N ALA A 70 -33.63 7.01 16.46
CA ALA A 70 -34.04 7.89 17.56
C ALA A 70 -33.38 9.27 17.50
N LYS A 71 -32.09 9.35 17.13
CA LYS A 71 -31.29 10.59 17.15
C LYS A 71 -31.35 11.37 15.84
N TYR A 72 -31.37 10.69 14.69
CA TYR A 72 -31.23 11.33 13.40
C TYR A 72 -32.58 11.41 12.67
N THR A 73 -33.37 12.41 13.06
CA THR A 73 -34.61 12.78 12.35
C THR A 73 -34.34 13.57 11.06
N GLY A 74 -33.15 14.17 10.92
CA GLY A 74 -32.68 14.86 9.71
C GLY A 74 -31.72 14.02 8.86
N ASN A 75 -31.81 14.17 7.53
CA ASN A 75 -30.98 13.41 6.58
C ASN A 75 -29.48 13.76 6.67
N ASP A 76 -29.12 14.97 7.10
CA ASP A 76 -27.73 15.44 7.11
C ASP A 76 -26.87 14.75 8.17
N GLN A 77 -27.38 14.58 9.39
CA GLN A 77 -26.63 13.92 10.46
C GLN A 77 -26.44 12.42 10.21
N LEU A 78 -27.43 11.77 9.57
CA LEU A 78 -27.30 10.39 9.12
C LEU A 78 -26.23 10.27 8.02
N LYS A 79 -26.17 11.25 7.12
CA LYS A 79 -25.16 11.29 6.06
C LYS A 79 -23.75 11.38 6.65
N ASP A 80 -23.50 12.31 7.57
CA ASP A 80 -22.19 12.48 8.22
C ASP A 80 -21.75 11.18 8.92
N TYR A 81 -22.68 10.51 9.61
CA TYR A 81 -22.42 9.22 10.26
C TYR A 81 -22.02 8.13 9.25
N LEU A 82 -22.77 8.01 8.15
CA LEU A 82 -22.49 7.01 7.11
C LEU A 82 -21.20 7.31 6.34
N GLU A 83 -20.84 8.58 6.15
CA GLU A 83 -19.56 8.97 5.56
C GLU A 83 -18.38 8.56 6.42
N LEU A 84 -18.45 8.80 7.74
CA LEU A 84 -17.44 8.33 8.68
C LEU A 84 -17.33 6.80 8.66
N HIS A 85 -18.47 6.11 8.73
CA HIS A 85 -18.47 4.65 8.68
C HIS A 85 -17.89 4.10 7.37
N ALA A 86 -18.13 4.76 6.24
CA ALA A 86 -17.55 4.38 4.95
C ALA A 86 -16.02 4.51 4.96
N VAL A 87 -15.45 5.52 5.64
CA VAL A 87 -13.99 5.64 5.83
C VAL A 87 -13.45 4.46 6.63
N GLU A 88 -14.07 4.13 7.77
CA GLU A 88 -13.66 2.98 8.59
C GLU A 88 -13.71 1.66 7.82
N GLN A 89 -14.73 1.45 6.98
CA GLN A 89 -14.84 0.25 6.16
C GLN A 89 -13.76 0.19 5.07
N ARG A 90 -13.41 1.34 4.46
CA ARG A 90 -12.28 1.40 3.50
C ARG A 90 -10.95 1.06 4.15
N GLU A 91 -10.70 1.52 5.38
CA GLU A 91 -9.50 1.17 6.12
C GLU A 91 -9.43 -0.33 6.43
N LYS A 92 -10.56 -0.94 6.83
CA LYS A 92 -10.66 -2.40 7.02
C LYS A 92 -10.37 -3.15 5.73
N ILE A 93 -10.92 -2.71 4.59
CA ILE A 93 -10.64 -3.30 3.27
C ILE A 93 -9.15 -3.23 2.98
N ALA A 94 -8.51 -2.07 3.15
CA ALA A 94 -7.08 -1.90 2.91
C ALA A 94 -6.23 -2.82 3.81
N ASN A 95 -6.62 -3.01 5.07
CA ASN A 95 -5.93 -3.92 5.98
C ASN A 95 -6.13 -5.39 5.63
N LEU A 96 -7.36 -5.79 5.27
CA LEU A 96 -7.67 -7.15 4.83
C LEU A 96 -6.95 -7.49 3.51
N GLN A 97 -6.85 -6.55 2.59
CA GLN A 97 -6.06 -6.71 1.36
C GLN A 97 -4.57 -6.93 1.67
N LYS A 98 -3.99 -6.16 2.60
CA LYS A 98 -2.61 -6.40 3.06
C LYS A 98 -2.42 -7.79 3.66
N GLN A 99 -3.38 -8.23 4.49
CA GLN A 99 -3.35 -9.56 5.09
C GLN A 99 -3.48 -10.67 4.03
N LEU A 100 -4.37 -10.50 3.05
CA LEU A 100 -4.54 -11.44 1.94
C LEU A 100 -3.24 -11.55 1.13
N ASN A 101 -2.65 -10.41 0.74
CA ASN A 101 -1.39 -10.40 0.01
C ASN A 101 -0.27 -11.11 0.79
N LEU A 102 -0.21 -10.95 2.11
CA LEU A 102 0.77 -11.65 2.95
C LEU A 102 0.55 -13.16 2.92
N ILE A 103 -0.70 -13.62 3.03
CA ILE A 103 -1.05 -15.05 2.96
C ILE A 103 -0.70 -15.61 1.59
N GLU A 104 -1.06 -14.94 0.50
CA GLU A 104 -0.78 -15.38 -0.86
C GLU A 104 0.72 -15.45 -1.14
N THR A 105 1.47 -14.42 -0.71
CA THR A 105 2.93 -14.41 -0.79
C THR A 105 3.55 -15.55 0.04
N THR A 106 3.02 -15.80 1.25
CA THR A 106 3.50 -16.90 2.10
C THR A 106 3.23 -18.25 1.43
N ILE A 107 2.04 -18.46 0.85
CA ILE A 107 1.67 -19.70 0.15
C ILE A 107 2.55 -19.92 -1.07
N ALA A 108 2.78 -18.88 -1.89
CA ALA A 108 3.66 -18.97 -3.05
C ALA A 108 5.09 -19.37 -2.64
N ASN A 109 5.54 -18.91 -1.47
CA ASN A 109 6.90 -19.11 -0.99
C ASN A 109 7.09 -20.41 -0.17
N LEU A 110 6.02 -21.05 0.30
CA LEU A 110 6.09 -22.34 1.01
C LEU A 110 6.64 -23.49 0.14
N GLY A 111 6.70 -23.34 -1.18
CA GLY A 111 7.32 -24.28 -2.12
C GLY A 111 8.81 -24.04 -2.39
N HIS A 112 9.37 -22.91 -1.94
CA HIS A 112 10.75 -22.50 -2.19
C HIS A 112 11.56 -22.61 -0.89
N VAL A 113 12.19 -23.76 -0.66
CA VAL A 113 13.18 -23.93 0.41
C VAL A 113 14.44 -23.17 -0.01
N SER A 114 14.56 -21.91 0.40
CA SER A 114 15.81 -21.15 0.33
C SER A 114 15.86 -20.19 1.51
N ASP A 115 16.96 -20.22 2.26
CA ASP A 115 17.18 -19.59 3.57
C ASP A 115 17.28 -18.05 3.54
N ILE A 116 16.46 -17.37 2.74
CA ILE A 116 16.47 -15.90 2.63
C ILE A 116 15.12 -15.37 3.11
N PRO A 117 15.08 -14.50 4.13
CA PRO A 117 13.83 -13.98 4.66
C PRO A 117 13.09 -13.14 3.60
N LEU A 118 11.91 -13.62 3.24
CA LEU A 118 10.96 -13.09 2.25
C LEU A 118 10.90 -11.55 2.19
N TYR A 119 11.18 -10.99 1.02
CA TYR A 119 10.94 -9.58 0.71
C TYR A 119 9.70 -9.44 -0.15
N SER A 120 8.71 -8.70 0.37
CA SER A 120 7.55 -8.28 -0.43
C SER A 120 7.99 -7.18 -1.39
N VAL A 121 7.77 -7.38 -2.69
CA VAL A 121 7.95 -6.31 -3.68
C VAL A 121 6.97 -5.18 -3.36
N ALA A 122 7.48 -3.96 -3.28
CA ALA A 122 6.68 -2.78 -2.97
C ALA A 122 6.79 -1.74 -4.08
N LEU A 123 5.66 -1.10 -4.41
CA LEU A 123 5.66 0.06 -5.29
C LEU A 123 6.05 1.30 -4.48
N LYS A 124 7.15 1.96 -4.86
CA LYS A 124 7.63 3.18 -4.20
C LYS A 124 7.67 4.34 -5.18
N LYS A 125 7.26 5.51 -4.68
CA LYS A 125 7.33 6.78 -5.39
C LYS A 125 8.56 7.55 -4.91
N PHE A 126 9.43 7.90 -5.85
CA PHE A 126 10.64 8.69 -5.61
C PHE A 126 10.38 10.11 -6.12
N PRO A 127 10.23 11.11 -5.24
CA PRO A 127 10.00 12.48 -5.66
C PRO A 127 11.23 13.02 -6.41
N ALA A 128 11.02 14.05 -7.23
CA ALA A 128 12.12 14.74 -7.88
C ALA A 128 13.10 15.29 -6.81
N HIS A 129 14.39 15.02 -7.00
CA HIS A 129 15.43 15.36 -6.04
C HIS A 129 16.75 15.71 -6.74
N ASN A 130 17.60 16.45 -6.03
CA ASN A 130 18.91 16.83 -6.55
C ASN A 130 19.95 15.79 -6.13
N VAL A 131 20.88 15.49 -7.04
CA VAL A 131 21.99 14.57 -6.79
C VAL A 131 23.31 15.18 -7.23
N ILE A 132 24.37 14.76 -6.56
CA ILE A 132 25.71 14.74 -7.13
C ILE A 132 25.99 13.34 -7.67
N SER A 133 26.58 13.24 -8.86
CA SER A 133 26.81 11.96 -9.51
C SER A 133 28.20 11.83 -10.14
N ILE A 134 28.68 10.59 -10.22
CA ILE A 134 29.83 10.19 -11.05
C ILE A 134 29.38 9.02 -11.90
N ARG A 135 29.54 9.13 -13.22
CA ARG A 135 29.37 8.02 -14.17
C ARG A 135 30.72 7.51 -14.61
N GLY A 136 30.88 6.20 -14.63
CA GLY A 136 32.11 5.56 -15.05
C GLY A 136 31.88 4.09 -15.38
N ARG A 137 32.94 3.44 -15.87
CA ARG A 137 32.91 2.00 -16.11
C ARG A 137 33.56 1.24 -14.97
N ILE A 138 32.93 0.15 -14.55
CA ILE A 138 33.45 -0.76 -13.52
C ILE A 138 33.65 -2.15 -14.10
N ALA A 139 34.69 -2.84 -13.62
CA ALA A 139 35.08 -4.14 -14.16
C ALA A 139 34.03 -5.23 -13.89
N THR A 140 33.44 -5.26 -12.70
CA THR A 140 32.48 -6.27 -12.22
C THR A 140 31.46 -5.65 -11.27
N PRO A 141 30.26 -6.25 -11.09
CA PRO A 141 29.31 -5.85 -10.04
C PRO A 141 29.98 -5.86 -8.66
N GLY A 142 29.78 -4.83 -7.84
CA GLY A 142 30.43 -4.69 -6.53
C GLY A 142 31.70 -3.83 -6.55
N ASN A 143 32.25 -3.51 -7.73
CA ASN A 143 33.37 -2.57 -7.86
C ASN A 143 32.91 -1.10 -7.89
N GLU A 144 31.65 -0.79 -7.57
CA GLU A 144 31.17 0.59 -7.45
C GLU A 144 31.96 1.39 -6.39
N ALA A 145 32.60 0.71 -5.42
CA ALA A 145 33.45 1.34 -4.40
C ALA A 145 34.47 2.33 -4.99
N VAL A 146 35.03 2.03 -6.17
CA VAL A 146 35.98 2.92 -6.87
C VAL A 146 35.31 4.25 -7.25
N LEU A 147 34.06 4.21 -7.70
CA LEU A 147 33.30 5.41 -8.02
C LEU A 147 32.95 6.17 -6.74
N TRP A 148 32.51 5.47 -5.68
CA TRP A 148 32.16 6.07 -4.39
C TRP A 148 33.34 6.81 -3.77
N GLU A 149 34.52 6.18 -3.74
CA GLU A 149 35.75 6.82 -3.28
C GLU A 149 36.12 8.07 -4.09
N LYS A 150 35.91 8.02 -5.41
CA LYS A 150 36.15 9.17 -6.29
C LYS A 150 35.19 10.32 -5.95
N LEU A 151 33.91 10.02 -5.77
CA LEU A 151 32.90 11.01 -5.37
C LEU A 151 33.22 11.59 -3.98
N ALA A 152 33.66 10.75 -3.05
CA ALA A 152 34.07 11.17 -1.72
C ALA A 152 35.27 12.12 -1.73
N LYS A 153 36.21 11.97 -2.68
CA LYS A 153 37.33 12.90 -2.88
C LYS A 153 36.89 14.22 -3.49
N GLU A 154 36.14 14.17 -4.59
CA GLU A 154 35.63 15.36 -5.30
C GLU A 154 34.79 16.25 -4.38
N ARG A 155 33.89 15.63 -3.61
CA ARG A 155 32.98 16.37 -2.73
C ARG A 155 33.69 17.08 -1.59
N LYS A 156 34.93 16.73 -1.20
CA LYS A 156 35.66 17.47 -0.14
C LYS A 156 35.91 18.94 -0.49
N SER A 157 35.94 19.25 -1.79
CA SER A 157 36.12 20.63 -2.28
C SER A 157 34.88 21.50 -2.07
N GLN A 158 33.70 20.89 -1.84
CA GLN A 158 32.43 21.57 -1.66
C GLN A 158 31.80 21.18 -0.32
N LYS A 159 31.21 22.12 0.41
CA LYS A 159 30.52 21.79 1.68
C LYS A 159 29.14 21.17 1.39
N ILE A 160 29.14 19.92 0.90
CA ILE A 160 27.93 19.21 0.52
C ILE A 160 27.04 18.97 1.74
N GLN A 161 25.76 19.33 1.59
CA GLN A 161 24.69 18.96 2.49
C GLN A 161 23.90 17.81 1.86
N PHE A 162 23.83 16.69 2.56
CA PHE A 162 23.10 15.52 2.11
C PHE A 162 21.60 15.65 2.39
N ALA A 163 20.79 15.04 1.53
CA ALA A 163 19.36 14.90 1.78
C ALA A 163 19.11 13.94 2.96
N ASN A 164 17.94 14.09 3.60
CA ASN A 164 17.44 13.14 4.58
C ASN A 164 16.04 12.68 4.14
N PRO A 165 15.83 11.38 3.82
CA PRO A 165 16.80 10.30 3.90
C PRO A 165 17.93 10.43 2.87
N LEU A 166 19.12 9.96 3.24
CA LEU A 166 20.26 9.88 2.32
C LEU A 166 20.03 8.71 1.35
N LEU A 167 19.97 9.03 0.06
CA LEU A 167 19.91 8.02 -1.00
C LEU A 167 21.29 7.89 -1.65
N ASN A 168 21.88 6.70 -1.51
CA ASN A 168 23.07 6.29 -2.25
C ASN A 168 22.62 5.36 -3.38
N ILE A 169 22.58 5.87 -4.59
CA ILE A 169 22.00 5.18 -5.75
C ILE A 169 23.11 4.74 -6.71
N ALA A 170 23.02 3.54 -7.28
CA ALA A 170 23.76 3.15 -8.48
C ALA A 170 22.79 2.88 -9.63
N VAL A 171 22.87 3.68 -10.68
CA VAL A 171 22.07 3.53 -11.92
C VAL A 171 22.89 2.77 -12.94
N PHE A 172 22.33 1.71 -13.51
CA PHE A 172 22.98 0.89 -14.53
C PHE A 172 22.51 1.33 -15.92
N HIS A 173 23.45 1.77 -16.76
CA HIS A 173 23.15 2.39 -18.06
C HIS A 173 23.25 1.43 -19.24
N ASP A 174 23.89 0.26 -19.06
CA ASP A 174 24.07 -0.72 -20.12
C ASP A 174 22.76 -1.15 -20.80
N GLU A 175 22.88 -1.48 -22.09
CA GLU A 175 21.84 -2.17 -22.84
C GLU A 175 22.16 -3.67 -22.86
N GLY A 176 21.22 -4.48 -22.35
CA GLY A 176 21.41 -5.92 -22.20
C GLY A 176 22.26 -6.29 -20.99
N PHE A 177 22.50 -7.59 -20.84
CA PHE A 177 23.36 -8.14 -19.80
C PHE A 177 24.83 -8.05 -20.21
N LYS A 178 25.67 -7.57 -19.29
CA LYS A 178 27.13 -7.59 -19.41
C LYS A 178 27.71 -8.15 -18.13
N GLU A 179 28.67 -9.06 -18.28
CA GLU A 179 29.41 -9.63 -17.15
C GLU A 179 30.54 -8.69 -16.70
N TYR A 180 31.07 -7.91 -17.65
CA TYR A 180 32.22 -7.03 -17.45
C TYR A 180 31.99 -5.66 -18.08
N ASP A 181 32.77 -4.67 -17.63
CA ASP A 181 32.78 -3.31 -18.19
C ASP A 181 31.41 -2.62 -18.16
N LEU A 182 30.83 -2.61 -16.96
CA LEU A 182 29.50 -2.06 -16.67
C LEU A 182 29.54 -0.54 -16.62
N ASP A 183 28.63 0.10 -17.34
CA ASP A 183 28.40 1.54 -17.33
C ASP A 183 27.47 1.91 -16.18
N VAL A 184 28.06 2.41 -15.09
CA VAL A 184 27.37 2.70 -13.83
C VAL A 184 27.50 4.17 -13.49
N GLU A 185 26.38 4.76 -13.08
CA GLU A 185 26.35 6.09 -12.47
C GLU A 185 25.97 5.99 -11.01
N ILE A 186 26.90 6.32 -10.12
CA ILE A 186 26.58 6.52 -8.71
C ILE A 186 26.00 7.91 -8.48
N GLN A 187 25.03 8.01 -7.58
CA GLN A 187 24.35 9.25 -7.25
C GLN A 187 24.16 9.35 -5.75
N GLN A 188 24.38 10.54 -5.20
CA GLN A 188 24.10 10.86 -3.79
C GLN A 188 23.11 12.01 -3.71
N ALA A 189 22.01 11.81 -3.00
CA ALA A 189 21.00 12.85 -2.81
C ALA A 189 21.52 14.00 -1.93
N VAL A 190 21.30 15.23 -2.39
CA VAL A 190 21.82 16.46 -1.75
C VAL A 190 20.76 17.54 -1.63
N VAL A 191 20.94 18.44 -0.67
CA VAL A 191 20.15 19.67 -0.52
C VAL A 191 20.96 20.85 -1.05
N GLY A 192 20.35 21.68 -1.88
CA GLY A 192 20.97 22.88 -2.46
C GLY A 192 21.39 22.71 -3.92
N THR A 193 22.31 23.58 -4.35
CA THR A 193 22.86 23.64 -5.71
C THR A 193 24.38 23.59 -5.63
N TYR A 194 24.99 22.74 -6.44
CA TYR A 194 26.44 22.52 -6.46
C TYR A 194 26.96 22.71 -7.87
N HIS A 195 28.25 23.01 -7.99
CA HIS A 195 28.89 23.19 -9.29
C HIS A 195 29.48 21.86 -9.74
N ASP A 196 29.39 21.62 -11.04
CA ASP A 196 30.09 20.53 -11.70
C ASP A 196 31.60 20.64 -11.49
N THR A 197 32.25 19.49 -11.30
CA THR A 197 33.69 19.33 -11.48
C THR A 197 33.97 18.55 -12.77
N GLU A 198 35.25 18.25 -13.00
CA GLU A 198 35.66 17.39 -14.11
C GLU A 198 35.04 15.98 -13.98
N ALA A 199 34.95 15.46 -12.75
CA ALA A 199 34.44 14.12 -12.50
C ALA A 199 33.02 14.08 -11.94
N MET A 200 32.64 15.03 -11.08
CA MET A 200 31.36 15.07 -10.39
C MET A 200 30.38 15.99 -11.13
N LYS A 201 29.14 15.54 -11.30
CA LYS A 201 28.06 16.31 -11.91
C LYS A 201 26.95 16.59 -10.91
N PHE A 202 26.44 17.81 -10.90
CA PHE A 202 25.23 18.16 -10.17
C PHE A 202 24.04 18.13 -11.12
N LYS A 203 22.99 17.41 -10.78
CA LYS A 203 21.78 17.32 -11.61
C LYS A 203 20.53 17.08 -10.80
N LYS A 204 19.40 17.40 -11.39
CA LYS A 204 18.07 17.07 -10.89
C LYS A 204 17.61 15.74 -11.49
N ILE A 205 17.15 14.84 -10.65
CA ILE A 205 16.45 13.62 -11.02
C ILE A 205 14.96 13.92 -10.98
N GLU A 206 14.25 13.58 -12.05
CA GLU A 206 12.79 13.73 -12.12
C GLU A 206 12.08 12.66 -11.29
N GLU A 207 10.82 12.92 -10.96
CA GLU A 207 9.98 12.00 -10.21
C GLU A 207 9.84 10.66 -10.95
N THR A 208 9.95 9.55 -10.22
CA THR A 208 9.78 8.21 -10.78
C THR A 208 9.07 7.28 -9.81
N THR A 209 8.38 6.28 -10.35
CA THR A 209 7.77 5.19 -9.58
C THR A 209 8.52 3.92 -9.92
N ALA A 210 8.94 3.15 -8.92
CA ALA A 210 9.64 1.89 -9.12
C ALA A 210 9.01 0.76 -8.30
N ALA A 211 9.04 -0.44 -8.87
CA ALA A 211 8.89 -1.67 -8.10
C ALA A 211 10.23 -1.95 -7.40
N THR A 212 10.17 -2.18 -6.09
CA THR A 212 11.35 -2.23 -5.24
C THR A 212 11.35 -3.48 -4.38
N LEU A 213 12.53 -4.08 -4.20
CA LEU A 213 12.77 -5.18 -3.29
C LEU A 213 14.07 -4.90 -2.55
N THR A 214 13.98 -4.73 -1.24
CA THR A 214 15.15 -4.58 -0.36
C THR A 214 15.63 -5.96 0.05
N PHE A 215 16.92 -6.27 0.03
CA PHE A 215 17.44 -7.49 0.63
C PHE A 215 18.72 -7.27 1.44
N LYS A 216 18.95 -8.16 2.42
CA LYS A 216 20.14 -8.19 3.28
C LYS A 216 21.03 -9.35 2.85
N GLY A 217 22.33 -9.09 2.71
CA GLY A 217 23.34 -10.11 2.41
C GLY A 217 24.02 -9.91 1.06
N GLN A 218 24.66 -10.96 0.57
CA GLN A 218 25.55 -10.90 -0.59
C GLN A 218 24.78 -10.62 -1.89
N TYR A 219 25.47 -10.01 -2.87
CA TYR A 219 24.96 -9.76 -4.22
C TYR A 219 24.60 -11.03 -5.01
N GLY A 220 24.92 -12.21 -4.49
CA GLY A 220 24.48 -13.49 -5.06
C GLY A 220 22.95 -13.65 -5.10
N LEU A 221 22.20 -12.87 -4.32
CA LEU A 221 20.73 -12.89 -4.28
C LEU A 221 20.07 -12.00 -5.35
N LEU A 222 20.86 -11.31 -6.17
CA LEU A 222 20.35 -10.42 -7.21
C LEU A 222 19.52 -11.13 -8.27
N PRO A 223 19.90 -12.32 -8.79
CA PRO A 223 19.08 -13.04 -9.75
C PRO A 223 17.68 -13.35 -9.21
N GLU A 224 17.58 -13.88 -8.00
CA GLU A 224 16.32 -14.21 -7.35
C GLU A 224 15.48 -12.96 -7.09
N ALA A 225 16.10 -11.88 -6.61
CA ALA A 225 15.43 -10.60 -6.42
C ALA A 225 14.87 -10.02 -7.73
N ASN A 226 15.61 -10.15 -8.83
CA ASN A 226 15.18 -9.68 -10.16
C ASN A 226 14.01 -10.52 -10.69
N GLU A 227 14.05 -11.85 -10.53
CA GLU A 227 12.96 -12.74 -10.93
C GLU A 227 11.65 -12.41 -10.20
N GLU A 228 11.73 -12.19 -8.89
CA GLU A 228 10.57 -11.83 -8.07
C GLU A 228 9.97 -10.47 -8.46
N ILE A 229 10.81 -9.45 -8.68
CA ILE A 229 10.31 -8.15 -9.15
C ILE A 229 9.61 -8.26 -10.50
N ILE A 230 10.19 -8.98 -11.47
CA ILE A 230 9.61 -9.10 -12.81
C ILE A 230 8.27 -9.86 -12.76
N ARG A 231 8.17 -10.90 -11.93
CA ARG A 231 6.90 -11.61 -11.70
C ARG A 231 5.84 -10.66 -11.15
N TRP A 232 6.18 -9.93 -10.08
CA TRP A 232 5.27 -8.95 -9.48
C TRP A 232 4.82 -7.86 -10.47
N ILE A 233 5.73 -7.32 -11.28
CA ILE A 233 5.43 -6.31 -12.31
C ILE A 233 4.39 -6.84 -13.29
N THR A 234 4.55 -8.09 -13.72
CA THR A 234 3.64 -8.75 -14.67
C THR A 234 2.27 -8.99 -14.05
N ASP A 235 2.24 -9.54 -12.84
CA ASP A 235 1.00 -9.88 -12.12
C ASP A 235 0.18 -8.64 -11.75
N ASN A 236 0.83 -7.49 -11.57
CA ASN A 236 0.19 -6.22 -11.20
C ASN A 236 -0.08 -5.28 -12.39
N HIS A 237 0.05 -5.77 -13.63
CA HIS A 237 -0.19 -5.00 -14.86
C HIS A 237 0.66 -3.73 -15.02
N TYR A 238 1.95 -3.83 -14.72
CA TYR A 238 2.94 -2.78 -14.98
C TYR A 238 3.86 -3.16 -16.14
N ARG A 239 4.53 -2.15 -16.70
CA ARG A 239 5.67 -2.32 -17.62
C ARG A 239 6.87 -1.51 -17.17
N LEU A 240 8.07 -1.98 -17.53
CA LEU A 240 9.33 -1.28 -17.27
C LEU A 240 9.37 0.07 -17.97
N ASP A 241 9.86 1.10 -17.27
CA ASP A 241 9.93 2.48 -17.75
C ASP A 241 11.20 3.21 -17.33
N GLY A 242 12.36 2.68 -17.70
CA GLY A 242 13.62 3.35 -17.47
C GLY A 242 14.77 2.40 -17.14
N LYS A 243 15.84 2.99 -16.61
CA LYS A 243 17.05 2.27 -16.21
C LYS A 243 16.89 1.74 -14.80
N ARG A 244 17.27 0.47 -14.58
CA ARG A 244 17.30 -0.12 -13.23
C ARG A 244 18.34 0.61 -12.36
N PHE A 245 18.06 0.68 -11.07
CA PHE A 245 18.99 1.25 -10.11
C PHE A 245 18.92 0.52 -8.78
N ASN A 246 20.01 0.57 -8.02
CA ASN A 246 20.09 0.03 -6.68
C ASN A 246 20.22 1.18 -5.68
N ILE A 247 19.61 1.05 -4.51
CA ILE A 247 19.82 1.93 -3.35
C ILE A 247 20.58 1.15 -2.29
N TYR A 248 21.71 1.69 -1.84
CA TYR A 248 22.49 1.10 -0.75
C TYR A 248 22.12 1.79 0.57
N HIS A 249 21.30 1.12 1.37
CA HIS A 249 20.93 1.57 2.71
C HIS A 249 22.06 1.33 3.72
N VAL A 250 22.76 0.22 3.56
CA VAL A 250 24.03 -0.08 4.23
C VAL A 250 25.04 -0.45 3.15
N SER A 251 26.10 0.35 3.04
CA SER A 251 27.09 0.27 1.97
C SER A 251 28.47 -0.13 2.49
N PRO A 252 29.42 -0.49 1.61
CA PRO A 252 30.80 -0.77 2.01
C PRO A 252 31.52 0.43 2.64
N GLU A 253 31.05 1.67 2.44
CA GLU A 253 31.58 2.85 3.15
C GLU A 253 31.22 2.83 4.65
N THR A 254 30.11 2.18 5.01
CA THR A 254 29.54 2.20 6.37
C THR A 254 29.68 0.88 7.11
N GLU A 255 29.85 -0.24 6.40
CA GLU A 255 29.92 -1.59 6.96
C GLU A 255 30.94 -2.43 6.19
N GLN A 256 31.80 -3.17 6.91
CA GLN A 256 32.82 -4.03 6.31
C GLN A 256 32.30 -5.46 6.07
N SER A 257 31.25 -5.86 6.81
CA SER A 257 30.58 -7.14 6.67
C SER A 257 29.65 -7.14 5.46
N VAL A 258 29.99 -7.93 4.43
CA VAL A 258 29.14 -8.11 3.23
C VAL A 258 27.78 -8.73 3.60
N GLU A 259 27.72 -9.51 4.68
CA GLU A 259 26.49 -10.13 5.19
C GLU A 259 25.52 -9.12 5.80
N ASP A 260 26.03 -7.95 6.22
CA ASP A 260 25.25 -6.88 6.83
C ASP A 260 24.82 -5.78 5.87
N MET A 261 25.25 -5.88 4.60
CA MET A 261 24.84 -4.98 3.54
C MET A 261 23.33 -5.09 3.27
N VAL A 262 22.70 -3.94 3.04
CA VAL A 262 21.27 -3.84 2.72
C VAL A 262 21.13 -3.10 1.40
N THR A 263 20.71 -3.83 0.37
CA THR A 263 20.57 -3.33 -0.99
C THR A 263 19.10 -3.34 -1.38
N GLU A 264 18.60 -2.26 -1.96
CA GLU A 264 17.27 -2.21 -2.56
C GLU A 264 17.38 -2.12 -4.07
N VAL A 265 16.97 -3.18 -4.74
CA VAL A 265 16.85 -3.22 -6.21
C VAL A 265 15.58 -2.51 -6.62
N CYS A 266 15.69 -1.60 -7.59
CA CYS A 266 14.59 -0.76 -8.05
C CYS A 266 14.47 -0.84 -9.58
N PHE A 267 13.26 -1.14 -10.03
CA PHE A 267 12.89 -1.15 -11.44
C PHE A 267 11.84 -0.08 -11.69
N PRO A 268 12.17 1.02 -12.40
CA PRO A 268 11.18 2.00 -12.81
C PRO A 268 10.04 1.36 -13.60
N VAL A 269 8.80 1.72 -13.26
CA VAL A 269 7.59 1.14 -13.86
C VAL A 269 6.53 2.19 -14.14
N LYS A 270 5.67 1.88 -15.12
CA LYS A 270 4.41 2.59 -15.38
C LYS A 270 3.27 1.59 -15.59
N PRO A 271 2.02 1.97 -15.24
CA PRO A 271 0.86 1.14 -15.57
C PRO A 271 0.81 0.81 -17.06
N LEU A 272 0.33 -0.40 -17.38
CA LEU A 272 0.03 -0.80 -18.76
C LEU A 272 -1.12 0.01 -19.35
#